data_AF-A0A8S8XP61-F1
#
_entry.id   AF-A0A8S8XP61-F1
#
_cell.length_a   1.000
_cell.length_b   1.000
_cell.length_c   1.000
_cell.angle_alpha   90.00
_cell.angle_beta   90.00
_cell.angle_gamma   90.00
#
_symmetry.space_group_name_H-M   'P 1'
#
loop_
_entity.id
_entity.type
_entity.pdbx_description
1 polymer ?
#
loop_
_entity_poly.entity_id
_entity_poly.type
_entity_poly.pdbx_seq_one_letter_code
_entity_poly.pdbx_strand_id
1 'polypeptide(L)'
;MIPVSLYGVDVNRCESFYDKLPGLVADSIDDEEYSDALFAIQNKASMEHIKVAENWANRQPYVFPEEVANEIEMIIRTVSYPDVALLEHLLTIEGIDTQRVSEWMHFSTNLYPIYSQKACDALTEMGLDTPYELNDMASYGLYVSRIEGLKMYAPAKGLPEIGLPRSRMLQLGLERFE
;
A
#
# COMPACT_ATOMS: atom_id res chain seq x y z
N MET A 1 -10.07 18.83 11.87
CA MET A 1 -10.58 17.75 12.75
C MET A 1 -9.76 16.52 12.42
N ILE A 2 -9.19 15.85 13.42
CA ILE A 2 -8.36 14.65 13.18
C ILE A 2 -9.29 13.48 12.85
N PRO A 3 -9.07 12.74 11.74
CA PRO A 3 -9.84 11.54 11.42
C PRO A 3 -9.77 10.50 12.53
N VAL A 4 -10.82 9.69 12.70
CA VAL A 4 -10.83 8.61 13.71
C VAL A 4 -9.67 7.65 13.52
N SER A 5 -9.29 7.37 12.28
CA SER A 5 -8.12 6.54 11.95
C SER A 5 -6.78 7.15 12.33
N LEU A 6 -6.72 8.41 12.79
CA LEU A 6 -5.52 9.04 13.35
C LEU A 6 -5.70 9.41 14.84
N TYR A 7 -6.71 8.86 15.52
CA TYR A 7 -6.89 9.13 16.94
C TYR A 7 -5.68 8.62 17.73
N GLY A 8 -5.10 9.49 18.56
CA GLY A 8 -3.87 9.21 19.31
C GLY A 8 -2.58 9.67 18.63
N VAL A 9 -2.64 10.19 17.39
CA VAL A 9 -1.45 10.67 16.69
C VAL A 9 -0.74 11.80 17.46
N ASP A 10 0.59 11.74 17.48
CA ASP A 10 1.43 12.89 17.81
C ASP A 10 1.31 13.91 16.67
N VAL A 11 0.51 14.94 16.93
CA VAL A 11 0.23 16.01 15.96
C VAL A 11 1.52 16.68 15.50
N ASN A 12 2.47 16.96 16.40
CA ASN A 12 3.70 17.66 16.02
C ASN A 12 4.56 16.80 15.08
N ARG A 13 4.64 15.50 15.37
CA ARG A 13 5.37 14.57 14.50
C ARG A 13 4.67 14.37 13.15
N CYS A 14 3.34 14.36 13.14
CA CYS A 14 2.53 14.32 11.92
C CYS A 14 2.71 15.56 11.04
N GLU A 15 2.69 16.77 11.61
CA GLU A 15 2.99 18.00 10.86
C GLU A 15 4.44 17.97 10.32
N SER A 16 5.41 17.55 11.15
CA SER A 16 6.80 17.40 10.70
C SER A 16 6.95 16.39 9.57
N PHE A 17 6.13 15.33 9.54
CA PHE A 17 6.12 14.38 8.44
C PHE A 17 5.70 15.07 7.13
N TYR A 18 4.61 15.83 7.13
CA TYR A 18 4.17 16.55 5.93
C TYR A 18 5.16 17.62 5.46
N ASP A 19 5.82 18.31 6.40
CA ASP A 19 6.86 19.29 6.07
C ASP A 19 8.06 18.65 5.35
N LYS A 20 8.44 17.43 5.76
CA LYS A 20 9.55 16.69 5.14
C LYS A 20 9.15 15.91 3.89
N LEU A 21 7.88 15.53 3.76
CA LEU A 21 7.38 14.62 2.72
C LEU A 21 7.86 14.99 1.30
N PRO A 22 7.81 16.25 0.84
CA PRO A 22 8.33 16.61 -0.49
C PRO A 22 9.78 16.23 -0.73
N GLY A 23 10.65 16.36 0.28
CA GLY A 23 12.05 15.96 0.18
C GLY A 23 12.22 14.44 0.24
N LEU A 24 11.37 13.75 1.00
CA LEU A 24 11.42 12.30 1.17
C LEU A 24 11.03 11.53 -0.09
N VAL A 25 10.28 12.13 -1.02
CA VAL A 25 9.80 11.47 -2.26
C VAL A 25 10.30 12.14 -3.54
N ALA A 26 11.26 13.05 -3.44
CA ALA A 26 11.72 13.86 -4.58
C ALA A 26 12.40 13.02 -5.68
N ASP A 27 13.15 11.99 -5.30
CA ASP A 27 13.83 11.03 -6.18
C ASP A 27 12.90 9.97 -6.76
N SER A 28 11.73 9.75 -6.15
CA SER A 28 10.75 8.75 -6.60
C SER A 28 10.08 9.10 -7.94
N ILE A 29 10.35 10.29 -8.48
CA ILE A 29 9.94 10.69 -9.84
C ILE A 29 10.73 9.89 -10.90
N ASP A 30 11.96 9.47 -10.56
CA ASP A 30 12.88 8.76 -11.45
C ASP A 30 12.89 7.24 -11.21
N ASP A 31 11.92 6.70 -10.47
CA ASP A 31 11.75 5.25 -10.28
C ASP A 31 11.20 4.63 -11.57
N GLU A 32 12.11 4.36 -12.50
CA GLU A 32 11.83 3.79 -13.83
C GLU A 32 11.21 2.40 -13.71
N GLU A 33 11.71 1.57 -12.77
CA GLU A 33 11.20 0.21 -12.54
C GLU A 33 9.74 0.21 -12.07
N TYR A 34 9.40 1.09 -11.13
CA TYR A 34 8.02 1.28 -10.68
C TYR A 34 7.14 1.89 -11.79
N SER A 35 7.63 2.90 -12.50
CA SER A 35 6.88 3.58 -13.55
C SER A 35 6.56 2.63 -14.71
N ASP A 36 7.52 1.83 -15.15
CA ASP A 36 7.35 0.81 -16.18
C ASP A 36 6.34 -0.26 -15.77
N ALA A 37 6.39 -0.71 -14.51
CA ALA A 37 5.41 -1.63 -13.95
C ALA A 37 3.99 -1.03 -14.01
N LEU A 38 3.82 0.24 -13.63
CA LEU A 38 2.54 0.94 -13.74
C LEU A 38 2.03 1.04 -15.19
N PHE A 39 2.89 1.32 -16.16
CA PHE A 39 2.50 1.42 -17.57
C PHE A 39 2.07 0.07 -18.16
N ALA A 40 2.62 -1.04 -17.67
CA ALA A 40 2.26 -2.38 -18.11
C ALA A 40 0.82 -2.80 -17.70
N ILE A 41 0.23 -2.10 -16.73
CA ILE A 41 -1.12 -2.37 -16.23
C ILE A 41 -2.14 -1.69 -17.14
N GLN A 42 -2.75 -2.49 -18.02
CA GLN A 42 -3.90 -2.07 -18.82
C GLN A 42 -5.15 -2.88 -18.43
N ASN A 43 -6.33 -2.25 -18.49
CA ASN A 43 -7.64 -2.86 -18.25
C ASN A 43 -7.96 -3.18 -16.76
N LYS A 44 -9.00 -3.99 -16.52
CA LYS A 44 -9.45 -4.38 -15.17
C LYS A 44 -8.42 -5.31 -14.49
N ALA A 45 -8.39 -5.29 -13.16
CA ALA A 45 -7.58 -6.17 -12.31
C ALA A 45 -7.57 -7.61 -12.85
N SER A 46 -6.39 -8.20 -13.03
CA SER A 46 -6.22 -9.52 -13.66
C SER A 46 -4.94 -10.22 -13.22
N MET A 47 -4.79 -11.50 -13.58
CA MET A 47 -3.55 -12.25 -13.31
C MET A 47 -2.31 -11.66 -13.98
N GLU A 48 -2.44 -10.88 -15.06
CA GLU A 48 -1.31 -10.16 -15.65
C GLU A 48 -0.79 -9.06 -14.72
N HIS A 49 -1.66 -8.38 -13.97
CA HIS A 49 -1.24 -7.38 -12.98
C HIS A 49 -0.55 -8.03 -11.78
N ILE A 50 -0.99 -9.23 -11.37
CA ILE A 50 -0.30 -10.04 -10.37
C ILE A 50 1.13 -10.36 -10.82
N LYS A 51 1.29 -10.77 -12.09
CA LYS A 51 2.61 -11.06 -12.66
C LYS A 51 3.52 -9.82 -12.70
N VAL A 52 2.97 -8.65 -13.01
CA VAL A 52 3.71 -7.38 -12.94
C VAL A 52 4.18 -7.11 -11.51
N ALA A 53 3.30 -7.25 -10.52
CA ALA A 53 3.63 -7.05 -9.11
C ALA A 53 4.72 -8.02 -8.62
N GLU A 54 4.63 -9.30 -9.01
CA GLU A 54 5.63 -10.32 -8.68
C GLU A 54 7.00 -10.00 -9.28
N ASN A 55 7.03 -9.59 -10.55
CA ASN A 55 8.28 -9.22 -11.23
C ASN A 55 8.91 -7.99 -10.56
N TRP A 56 8.12 -6.96 -10.27
CA TRP A 56 8.57 -5.75 -9.56
C TRP A 56 9.13 -6.09 -8.17
N ALA A 57 8.50 -7.02 -7.47
CA ALA A 57 8.99 -7.50 -6.17
C ALA A 57 10.16 -8.49 -6.28
N ASN A 58 10.72 -8.71 -7.48
CA ASN A 58 11.79 -9.66 -7.74
C ASN A 58 11.48 -11.10 -7.27
N ARG A 59 10.20 -11.49 -7.31
CA ARG A 59 9.75 -12.85 -6.99
C ARG A 59 9.59 -13.69 -8.25
N GLN A 60 9.95 -14.97 -8.14
CA GLN A 60 9.75 -15.90 -9.24
C GLN A 60 8.24 -16.06 -9.52
N PRO A 61 7.81 -16.07 -10.81
CA PRO A 61 6.41 -16.22 -11.14
C PRO A 61 5.84 -17.50 -10.54
N TYR A 62 4.87 -17.37 -9.64
CA TYR A 62 4.18 -18.53 -9.08
C TYR A 62 3.17 -19.02 -10.12
N VAL A 63 3.31 -20.26 -10.55
CA VAL A 63 2.35 -20.88 -11.47
C VAL A 63 1.22 -21.47 -10.62
N PHE A 64 0.15 -20.70 -10.48
CA PHE A 64 -1.05 -21.16 -9.79
C PHE A 64 -1.79 -22.19 -10.66
N PRO A 65 -2.38 -23.24 -10.06
CA PRO A 65 -3.41 -24.03 -10.71
C PRO A 65 -4.53 -23.12 -11.24
N GLU A 66 -5.16 -23.49 -12.36
CA GLU A 66 -6.19 -22.68 -13.02
C GLU A 66 -7.32 -22.27 -12.07
N GLU A 67 -7.77 -23.19 -11.20
CA GLU A 67 -8.81 -22.94 -10.21
C GLU A 67 -8.40 -21.83 -9.20
N VAL A 68 -7.15 -21.89 -8.72
CA VAL A 68 -6.59 -20.90 -7.79
C VAL A 68 -6.41 -19.55 -8.48
N ALA A 69 -5.91 -19.54 -9.73
CA ALA A 69 -5.76 -18.31 -10.50
C ALA A 69 -7.11 -17.60 -10.73
N ASN A 70 -8.16 -18.37 -11.05
CA ASN A 70 -9.51 -17.84 -11.23
C ASN A 70 -10.08 -17.28 -9.92
N GLU A 71 -9.84 -17.93 -8.79
CA GLU A 71 -10.24 -17.43 -7.47
C GLU A 71 -9.54 -16.13 -7.10
N ILE A 72 -8.21 -16.07 -7.27
CA ILE A 72 -7.42 -14.84 -7.07
C ILE A 72 -8.00 -13.71 -7.92
N GLU A 73 -8.19 -13.95 -9.21
CA GLU A 73 -8.70 -12.95 -10.15
C GLU A 73 -10.11 -12.47 -9.79
N MET A 74 -10.98 -13.36 -9.32
CA MET A 74 -12.32 -13.00 -8.85
C MET A 74 -12.26 -12.09 -7.62
N ILE A 75 -11.40 -12.42 -6.64
CA ILE A 75 -11.26 -11.65 -5.40
C ILE A 75 -10.74 -10.24 -5.70
N ILE A 76 -9.63 -10.11 -6.42
CA ILE A 76 -9.00 -8.80 -6.71
C ILE A 76 -9.91 -7.88 -7.55
N ARG A 77 -10.82 -8.45 -8.35
CA ARG A 77 -11.83 -7.69 -9.13
C ARG A 77 -13.03 -7.25 -8.31
N THR A 78 -13.31 -7.91 -7.19
CA THR A 78 -14.51 -7.69 -6.36
C THR A 78 -14.23 -6.73 -5.22
N VAL A 79 -13.03 -6.80 -4.65
CA VAL A 79 -12.58 -5.94 -3.55
C VAL A 79 -12.56 -4.47 -3.98
N SER A 80 -13.01 -3.58 -3.08
CA SER A 80 -13.06 -2.14 -3.33
C SER A 80 -12.37 -1.36 -2.22
N TYR A 81 -11.51 -0.42 -2.61
CA TYR A 81 -10.74 0.38 -1.66
C TYR A 81 -11.66 1.24 -0.77
N PRO A 82 -11.43 1.33 0.55
CA PRO A 82 -10.28 0.82 1.32
C PRO A 82 -10.47 -0.54 2.00
N ASP A 83 -11.50 -1.32 1.66
CA ASP A 83 -11.79 -2.60 2.32
C ASP A 83 -10.77 -3.69 1.96
N VAL A 84 -10.39 -4.51 2.94
CA VAL A 84 -9.45 -5.62 2.77
C VAL A 84 -10.03 -6.97 3.20
N ALA A 85 -11.26 -7.02 3.70
CA ALA A 85 -11.81 -8.22 4.33
C ALA A 85 -11.80 -9.44 3.40
N LEU A 86 -12.25 -9.29 2.15
CA LEU A 86 -12.25 -10.41 1.20
C LEU A 86 -10.85 -10.87 0.79
N LEU A 87 -9.82 -10.03 0.96
CA LEU A 87 -8.43 -10.41 0.65
C LEU A 87 -7.90 -11.44 1.64
N GLU A 88 -8.49 -11.56 2.84
CA GLU A 88 -8.10 -12.54 3.86
C GLU A 88 -8.14 -13.98 3.31
N HIS A 89 -9.07 -14.27 2.40
CA HIS A 89 -9.14 -15.57 1.72
C HIS A 89 -7.84 -15.94 0.98
N LEU A 90 -7.10 -14.96 0.46
CA LEU A 90 -5.84 -15.20 -0.24
C LEU A 90 -4.73 -15.70 0.68
N LEU A 91 -4.79 -15.38 1.98
CA LEU A 91 -3.81 -15.86 2.98
C LEU A 91 -3.93 -17.36 3.27
N THR A 92 -4.99 -18.01 2.77
CA THR A 92 -5.14 -19.47 2.87
C THR A 92 -4.27 -20.24 1.86
N ILE A 93 -3.72 -19.55 0.87
CA ILE A 93 -2.86 -20.12 -0.16
C ILE A 93 -1.42 -20.12 0.34
N GLU A 94 -0.74 -21.27 0.22
CA GLU A 94 0.64 -21.43 0.68
C GLU A 94 1.59 -20.41 0.02
N GLY A 95 2.39 -19.73 0.85
CA GLY A 95 3.37 -18.74 0.38
C GLY A 95 2.78 -17.39 0.00
N ILE A 96 1.52 -17.12 0.33
CA ILE A 96 0.90 -15.80 0.22
C ILE A 96 0.79 -15.17 1.60
N ASP A 97 1.31 -13.95 1.72
CA ASP A 97 1.22 -13.10 2.91
C ASP A 97 0.58 -11.74 2.59
N THR A 98 0.31 -10.94 3.61
CA THR A 98 -0.33 -9.63 3.46
C THR A 98 0.52 -8.62 2.69
N GLN A 99 1.85 -8.69 2.77
CA GLN A 99 2.73 -7.85 1.96
C GLN A 99 2.52 -8.16 0.47
N ARG A 100 2.60 -9.43 0.09
CA ARG A 100 2.41 -9.88 -1.29
C ARG A 100 1.04 -9.47 -1.83
N VAL A 101 -0.02 -9.69 -1.03
CA VAL A 101 -1.39 -9.25 -1.37
C VAL A 101 -1.47 -7.73 -1.53
N SER A 102 -0.80 -6.95 -0.69
CA SER A 102 -0.80 -5.49 -0.80
C SER A 102 -0.17 -5.00 -2.10
N GLU A 103 0.92 -5.64 -2.54
CA GLU A 103 1.61 -5.33 -3.79
C GLU A 103 0.73 -5.69 -5.00
N TRP A 104 0.06 -6.85 -4.96
CA TRP A 104 -0.91 -7.25 -5.96
C TRP A 104 -2.03 -6.24 -6.11
N MET A 105 -2.63 -5.80 -4.99
CA MET A 105 -3.70 -4.82 -5.01
C MET A 105 -3.22 -3.43 -5.41
N HIS A 106 -1.99 -3.07 -5.03
CA HIS A 106 -1.37 -1.82 -5.44
C HIS A 106 -1.28 -1.74 -6.96
N PHE A 107 -0.65 -2.72 -7.60
CA PHE A 107 -0.50 -2.75 -9.05
C PHE A 107 -1.82 -3.05 -9.79
N SER A 108 -2.78 -3.74 -9.16
CA SER A 108 -4.08 -3.98 -9.80
C SER A 108 -5.02 -2.77 -9.79
N THR A 109 -4.79 -1.79 -8.92
CA THR A 109 -5.76 -0.69 -8.70
C THR A 109 -5.15 0.71 -8.63
N ASN A 110 -3.86 0.84 -8.33
CA ASN A 110 -3.16 2.07 -7.98
C ASN A 110 -3.75 2.80 -6.76
N LEU A 111 -4.53 2.11 -5.91
CA LEU A 111 -5.19 2.71 -4.75
C LEU A 111 -4.63 2.19 -3.42
N TYR A 112 -4.46 0.88 -3.30
CA TYR A 112 -3.97 0.26 -2.06
C TYR A 112 -2.51 0.64 -1.80
N PRO A 113 -2.13 0.99 -0.56
CA PRO A 113 -0.73 1.18 -0.19
C PRO A 113 0.00 -0.16 -0.10
N ILE A 114 1.29 -0.19 -0.46
CA ILE A 114 2.13 -1.36 -0.21
C ILE A 114 2.39 -1.48 1.29
N TYR A 115 2.29 -2.69 1.83
CA TYR A 115 2.42 -2.95 3.26
C TYR A 115 3.89 -3.21 3.62
N SER A 116 4.50 -2.30 4.36
CA SER A 116 5.91 -2.41 4.76
C SER A 116 6.12 -2.16 6.25
N GLN A 117 7.08 -2.89 6.83
CA GLN A 117 7.45 -2.77 8.23
C GLN A 117 7.85 -1.33 8.58
N LYS A 118 8.70 -0.70 7.75
CA LYS A 118 9.19 0.67 8.02
C LYS A 118 8.07 1.70 8.09
N ALA A 119 7.07 1.60 7.20
CA ALA A 119 5.93 2.52 7.26
C ALA A 119 5.07 2.29 8.52
N CYS A 120 4.92 1.04 8.94
CA CYS A 120 4.24 0.68 10.19
C CYS A 120 4.99 1.19 11.43
N ASP A 121 6.31 1.06 11.43
CA ASP A 121 7.18 1.57 12.50
C ASP A 121 7.05 3.09 12.61
N ALA A 122 7.15 3.81 11.49
CA ALA A 122 6.99 5.27 11.47
C ALA A 122 5.61 5.72 11.98
N LEU A 123 4.54 5.04 11.59
CA LEU A 123 3.19 5.30 12.12
C LEU A 123 3.12 5.04 13.64
N THR A 124 3.73 3.96 14.11
CA THR A 124 3.81 3.62 15.55
C THR A 124 4.58 4.68 16.32
N GLU A 125 5.70 5.17 15.78
CA GLU A 125 6.48 6.28 16.34
C GLU A 125 5.73 7.62 16.33
N MET A 126 4.76 7.78 15.44
CA MET A 126 3.81 8.89 15.42
C MET A 126 2.64 8.71 16.38
N GLY A 127 2.67 7.70 17.27
CA GLY A 127 1.62 7.44 18.25
C GLY A 127 0.42 6.65 17.70
N LEU A 128 0.54 6.09 16.50
CA LEU A 128 -0.49 5.27 15.88
C LEU A 128 -0.05 3.81 15.89
N ASP A 129 -0.44 3.07 16.93
CA ASP A 129 -0.20 1.63 17.01
C ASP A 129 -0.66 0.95 15.70
N THR A 130 0.33 0.42 14.98
CA THR A 130 0.21 -0.12 13.62
C THR A 130 1.13 -1.33 13.53
N PRO A 131 0.66 -2.52 13.93
CA PRO A 131 1.45 -3.74 13.85
C PRO A 131 1.78 -4.09 12.38
N TYR A 132 2.85 -4.86 12.21
CA TYR A 132 3.26 -5.46 10.94
C TYR A 132 3.21 -6.99 11.03
N GLU A 133 2.04 -7.55 10.76
CA GLU A 133 1.78 -8.98 10.86
C GLU A 133 1.45 -9.57 9.49
N LEU A 134 2.39 -10.34 8.94
CA LEU A 134 2.32 -10.88 7.58
C LEU A 134 1.18 -11.90 7.35
N ASN A 135 0.68 -12.50 8.42
CA ASN A 135 -0.39 -13.49 8.38
C ASN A 135 -1.72 -12.95 8.92
N ASP A 136 -1.85 -11.64 9.12
CA ASP A 136 -3.06 -11.02 9.65
C ASP A 136 -3.55 -9.88 8.74
N MET A 137 -4.67 -10.13 8.06
CA MET A 137 -5.30 -9.14 7.19
C MET A 137 -5.85 -7.94 7.98
N ALA A 138 -6.20 -8.10 9.27
CA ALA A 138 -6.65 -7.00 10.10
C ALA A 138 -5.51 -6.00 10.39
N SER A 139 -4.29 -6.50 10.62
CA SER A 139 -3.07 -5.70 10.73
C SER A 139 -2.85 -4.84 9.48
N TYR A 140 -2.98 -5.42 8.27
CA TYR A 140 -2.91 -4.66 7.02
C TYR A 140 -4.09 -3.68 6.86
N GLY A 141 -5.31 -4.09 7.20
CA GLY A 141 -6.49 -3.21 7.15
C GLY A 141 -6.36 -1.98 8.04
N LEU A 142 -5.76 -2.14 9.23
CA LEU A 142 -5.44 -1.03 10.12
C LEU A 142 -4.45 -0.08 9.44
N TYR A 143 -3.37 -0.59 8.86
CA TYR A 143 -2.42 0.21 8.10
C TYR A 143 -3.08 0.98 6.94
N VAL A 144 -3.93 0.32 6.13
CA VAL A 144 -4.71 0.99 5.07
C VAL A 144 -5.55 2.14 5.64
N SER A 145 -6.21 1.92 6.78
CA SER A 145 -7.00 2.95 7.44
C SER A 145 -6.16 4.14 7.93
N ARG A 146 -4.92 3.91 8.40
CA ARG A 146 -3.99 4.97 8.80
C ARG A 146 -3.58 5.82 7.60
N ILE A 147 -3.24 5.16 6.48
CA ILE A 147 -2.91 5.85 5.22
C ILE A 147 -4.10 6.69 4.73
N GLU A 148 -5.33 6.19 4.80
CA GLU A 148 -6.54 6.98 4.51
C GLU A 148 -6.71 8.16 5.46
N GLY A 149 -6.44 7.94 6.74
CA GLY A 149 -6.41 8.99 7.76
C GLY A 149 -5.46 10.12 7.36
N LEU A 150 -4.23 9.77 6.98
CA LEU A 150 -3.23 10.73 6.53
C LEU A 150 -3.71 11.46 5.27
N LYS A 151 -4.27 10.78 4.26
CA LYS A 151 -4.83 11.45 3.07
C LYS A 151 -5.90 12.49 3.42
N MET A 152 -6.77 12.18 4.39
CA MET A 152 -7.83 13.10 4.84
C MET A 152 -7.30 14.27 5.69
N TYR A 153 -6.23 14.02 6.45
CA TYR A 153 -5.63 15.02 7.34
C TYR A 153 -4.60 15.92 6.63
N ALA A 154 -4.08 15.49 5.48
CA ALA A 154 -3.03 16.19 4.75
C ALA A 154 -3.34 17.68 4.56
N PRO A 155 -2.39 18.58 4.89
CA PRO A 155 -2.60 20.01 4.71
C PRO A 155 -2.65 20.36 3.22
N ALA A 156 -3.26 21.49 2.87
CA ALA A 156 -3.51 21.90 1.48
C ALA A 156 -2.24 21.98 0.59
N LYS A 157 -1.05 22.09 1.19
CA LYS A 157 0.25 22.08 0.50
C LYS A 157 1.13 20.88 0.86
N GLY A 158 0.63 19.94 1.67
CA GLY A 158 1.43 18.86 2.25
C GLY A 158 1.70 17.70 1.32
N LEU A 159 0.94 17.57 0.22
CA LEU A 159 1.15 16.51 -0.77
C LEU A 159 1.84 17.11 -2.01
N PRO A 160 3.05 16.64 -2.35
CA PRO A 160 3.70 16.99 -3.61
C PRO A 160 2.83 16.66 -4.83
N GLU A 161 2.85 17.54 -5.83
CA GLU A 161 2.22 17.28 -7.14
C GLU A 161 3.18 16.46 -8.02
N ILE A 162 3.36 15.19 -7.69
CA ILE A 162 4.17 14.24 -8.46
C ILE A 162 3.30 13.08 -8.97
N GLY A 163 3.73 12.40 -10.04
CA GLY A 163 2.96 11.37 -10.75
C GLY A 163 2.67 10.08 -9.96
N LEU A 164 2.91 10.05 -8.66
CA LEU A 164 2.67 8.89 -7.81
C LEU A 164 1.22 8.84 -7.28
N PRO A 165 0.62 7.65 -7.15
CA PRO A 165 -0.57 7.49 -6.34
C PRO A 165 -0.35 8.01 -4.92
N ARG A 166 -1.35 8.70 -4.36
CA ARG A 166 -1.24 9.31 -3.01
C ARG A 166 -0.90 8.28 -1.92
N SER A 167 -1.41 7.06 -2.01
CA SER A 167 -1.08 5.97 -1.11
C SER A 167 0.39 5.57 -1.19
N ARG A 168 0.95 5.45 -2.40
CA ARG A 168 2.38 5.15 -2.62
C ARG A 168 3.27 6.28 -2.10
N MET A 169 2.90 7.52 -2.36
CA MET A 169 3.63 8.68 -1.87
C MET A 169 3.70 8.72 -0.34
N LEU A 170 2.56 8.54 0.34
CA LEU A 170 2.53 8.51 1.81
C LEU A 170 3.30 7.32 2.38
N GLN A 171 3.16 6.15 1.77
CA GLN A 171 3.91 4.95 2.16
C GLN A 171 5.43 5.16 2.02
N LEU A 172 5.92 5.62 0.87
CA LEU A 172 7.35 5.92 0.66
C LEU A 172 7.85 7.00 1.62
N GLY A 173 7.04 8.03 1.84
CA GLY A 173 7.34 9.06 2.82
C GLY A 173 7.55 8.47 4.20
N LEU A 174 6.63 7.62 4.67
CA LEU A 174 6.71 6.99 5.99
C LEU A 174 7.93 6.06 6.10
N GLU A 175 8.26 5.29 5.05
CA GLU A 175 9.44 4.41 5.05
C GLU A 175 10.77 5.14 5.21
N ARG A 176 10.79 6.43 4.86
CA ARG A 176 11.97 7.29 4.84
C ARG A 176 11.93 8.35 5.94
N PHE A 177 10.86 8.39 6.73
CA PHE A 177 10.65 9.40 7.75
C PHE A 177 11.40 9.03 9.04
N GLU A 178 12.41 9.83 9.36
CA GLU A 178 13.17 9.80 10.62
C GLU A 178 12.76 10.96 11.54
#